data_AF-A0AAD5LKB4-F1
#
_entry.id   AF-A0AAD5LKB4-F1
#
_cell.length_a   1.000
_cell.length_b   1.000
_cell.length_c   1.000
_cell.angle_alpha   90.00
_cell.angle_beta   90.00
_cell.angle_gamma   90.00
#
_symmetry.space_group_name_H-M   'P 1'
#
loop_
_entity.id
_entity.type
_entity.pdbx_description
1 polymer ?
#
loop_
_entity_poly.entity_id
_entity_poly.type
_entity_poly.pdbx_seq_one_letter_code
_entity_poly.pdbx_strand_id
1 'polypeptide(L)'
;MADKKPPMMAPPAVVAGLHQGSKSDFGEDLDIDDMIEKMGCSKDYYALEDCLGEYDRDWTKCQTYVKQLKACNDRLHKLQQAQRVAAMRQREEQAASKP
;
A
#
# COMPACT_ATOMS: atom_id res chain seq x y z
N MET A 1 0.65 28.71 46.19
CA MET A 1 1.68 28.50 45.16
C MET A 1 0.95 28.09 43.89
N ALA A 2 1.29 28.68 42.75
CA ALA A 2 0.40 28.87 41.61
C ALA A 2 -0.08 27.59 40.89
N ASP A 3 -1.41 27.41 40.83
CA ASP A 3 -2.11 26.53 39.88
C ASP A 3 -1.91 27.02 38.44
N LYS A 4 -0.95 26.39 37.75
CA LYS A 4 -0.62 26.70 36.36
C LYS A 4 -1.54 25.88 35.44
N LYS A 5 -2.76 26.40 35.21
CA LYS A 5 -3.70 25.81 34.25
C LYS A 5 -3.08 25.87 32.83
N PRO A 6 -2.96 24.75 32.10
CA PRO A 6 -2.42 24.77 30.74
C PRO A 6 -3.34 25.54 29.79
N PRO A 7 -2.81 26.26 28.78
CA PRO A 7 -3.63 26.94 27.80
C PRO A 7 -4.35 25.90 26.94
N MET A 8 -5.68 25.98 26.90
CA MET A 8 -6.47 25.22 25.94
C MET A 8 -6.22 25.80 24.54
N MET A 9 -5.65 24.99 23.65
CA MET A 9 -5.50 25.35 22.24
C MET A 9 -6.91 25.50 21.64
N ALA A 10 -7.19 26.66 21.04
CA ALA A 10 -8.44 26.87 20.32
C ALA A 10 -8.55 25.85 19.17
N PRO A 11 -9.73 25.27 18.90
CA PRO A 11 -9.92 24.42 17.75
C PRO A 11 -9.65 25.23 16.46
N PRO A 12 -8.99 24.63 15.44
CA PRO A 12 -8.77 25.32 14.18
C PRO A 12 -10.13 25.72 13.58
N ALA A 13 -10.20 26.92 13.01
CA ALA A 13 -11.40 27.40 12.34
C ALA A 13 -11.81 26.38 11.27
N VAL A 14 -13.06 25.90 11.35
CA VAL A 14 -13.64 25.01 10.35
C VAL A 14 -13.81 25.80 9.05
N VAL A 15 -12.81 25.73 8.16
CA VAL A 15 -12.97 26.33 6.84
C VAL A 15 -13.94 25.45 6.06
N ALA A 16 -15.13 26.01 5.76
CA ALA A 16 -16.14 25.32 4.97
C ALA A 16 -15.53 24.93 3.61
N GLY A 17 -15.53 23.63 3.32
CA GLY A 17 -14.99 23.08 2.06
C GLY A 17 -13.62 22.41 2.14
N LEU A 18 -12.92 22.39 3.29
CA LEU A 18 -11.64 21.65 3.40
C LEU A 18 -11.82 20.14 3.34
N HIS A 19 -12.98 19.65 3.77
CA HIS A 19 -13.38 18.26 3.60
C HIS A 19 -14.19 18.13 2.31
N GLN A 20 -13.59 18.51 1.18
CA GLN A 20 -13.99 17.94 -0.09
C GLN A 20 -13.57 16.47 -0.02
N GLY A 21 -14.44 15.64 0.60
CA GLY A 21 -14.17 14.24 0.92
C GLY A 21 -13.48 13.56 -0.26
N SER A 22 -12.45 12.75 0.03
CA SER A 22 -11.56 12.12 -0.95
C SER A 22 -12.34 11.66 -2.17
N LYS A 23 -12.42 12.51 -3.19
CA LYS A 23 -12.79 12.10 -4.53
C LYS A 23 -11.53 11.42 -5.03
N SER A 24 -11.44 10.13 -4.77
CA SER A 24 -10.50 9.25 -5.43
C SER A 24 -10.63 9.52 -6.93
N ASP A 25 -9.55 9.98 -7.58
CA ASP A 25 -9.49 10.17 -9.04
C ASP A 25 -9.63 8.82 -9.79
N PHE A 26 -9.63 7.74 -9.03
CA PHE A 26 -10.00 6.40 -9.42
C PHE A 26 -11.53 6.34 -9.62
N GLY A 27 -11.96 6.28 -10.88
CA GLY A 27 -13.38 6.13 -11.23
C GLY A 27 -14.06 4.96 -10.51
N GLU A 28 -15.39 5.00 -10.49
CA GLU A 28 -16.28 4.06 -9.77
C GLU A 28 -16.10 2.57 -10.15
N ASP A 29 -15.31 2.28 -11.18
CA ASP A 29 -15.07 0.93 -11.76
C ASP A 29 -13.66 0.37 -11.51
N LEU A 30 -13.00 0.69 -10.38
CA LEU A 30 -11.80 -0.08 -10.01
C LEU A 30 -12.20 -1.45 -9.47
N ASP A 31 -12.07 -2.48 -10.32
CA ASP A 31 -12.14 -3.87 -9.89
C ASP A 31 -10.91 -4.21 -9.04
N ILE A 32 -11.13 -4.21 -7.73
CA ILE A 32 -10.10 -4.43 -6.71
C ILE A 32 -9.53 -5.85 -6.81
N ASP A 33 -10.36 -6.83 -7.14
CA ASP A 33 -9.94 -8.23 -7.28
C ASP A 33 -8.99 -8.37 -8.46
N ASP A 34 -9.34 -7.76 -9.58
CA ASP A 34 -8.53 -7.70 -10.78
C ASP A 34 -7.15 -7.07 -10.53
N MET A 35 -7.07 -6.09 -9.61
CA MET A 35 -5.81 -5.49 -9.18
C MET A 35 -5.00 -6.44 -8.29
N ILE A 36 -5.64 -7.13 -7.35
CA ILE A 36 -4.98 -8.08 -6.44
C ILE A 36 -4.36 -9.23 -7.25
N GLU A 37 -5.08 -9.75 -8.24
CA GLU A 37 -4.59 -10.80 -9.12
C GLU A 37 -3.34 -10.36 -9.90
N LYS A 38 -3.35 -9.15 -10.47
CA LYS A 38 -2.22 -8.58 -11.22
C LYS A 38 -0.97 -8.33 -10.36
N MET A 39 -1.14 -8.13 -9.06
CA MET A 39 -0.04 -7.90 -8.11
C MET A 39 0.76 -9.17 -7.79
N GLY A 40 0.28 -10.36 -8.15
CA GLY A 40 1.07 -11.60 -8.16
C GLY A 40 1.26 -12.31 -6.81
N CYS A 41 0.77 -11.73 -5.71
CA CYS A 41 0.73 -12.35 -4.37
C CYS A 41 -0.72 -12.60 -3.89
N SER A 42 -1.67 -12.71 -4.83
CA SER A 42 -3.10 -12.84 -4.55
C SER A 42 -3.44 -14.04 -3.65
N LYS A 43 -2.79 -15.18 -3.85
CA LYS A 43 -3.00 -16.37 -2.99
C LYS A 43 -2.72 -16.08 -1.51
N ASP A 44 -1.58 -15.46 -1.20
CA ASP A 44 -1.20 -15.15 0.18
C ASP A 44 -2.07 -14.02 0.75
N TYR A 45 -2.55 -13.13 -0.12
CA TYR A 45 -3.51 -12.08 0.25
C TYR A 45 -4.85 -12.67 0.67
N TYR A 46 -5.46 -13.52 -0.15
CA TYR A 46 -6.75 -14.13 0.15
C TYR A 46 -6.67 -15.04 1.40
N ALA A 47 -5.56 -15.75 1.61
CA ALA A 47 -5.34 -16.50 2.85
C ALA A 47 -5.30 -15.62 4.11
N LEU A 48 -4.75 -14.40 4.01
CA LEU A 48 -4.81 -13.43 5.09
C LEU A 48 -6.24 -12.89 5.28
N GLU A 49 -6.95 -12.60 4.19
CA GLU A 49 -8.32 -12.12 4.21
C GLU A 49 -9.26 -13.11 4.90
N ASP A 50 -9.16 -14.41 4.57
CA ASP A 50 -9.92 -15.48 5.21
C ASP A 50 -9.70 -15.49 6.74
N CYS A 51 -8.44 -15.43 7.18
CA CYS A 51 -8.12 -15.38 8.61
C CYS A 51 -8.69 -14.13 9.29
N LEU A 52 -8.59 -12.96 8.64
CA LEU A 52 -9.18 -11.74 9.17
C LEU A 52 -10.71 -11.86 9.26
N GLY A 53 -11.35 -12.57 8.34
CA GLY A 53 -12.78 -12.91 8.40
C GLY A 53 -13.15 -13.76 9.62
N GLU A 54 -12.30 -14.73 9.99
CA GLU A 54 -12.52 -15.59 11.15
C GLU A 54 -12.35 -14.88 12.51
N TYR A 55 -11.44 -13.90 12.59
CA TYR A 55 -11.03 -13.28 13.85
C TYR A 55 -11.50 -11.83 14.02
N ASP A 56 -12.61 -11.44 13.42
CA ASP A 56 -13.15 -10.05 13.49
C ASP A 56 -12.08 -9.00 13.13
N ARG A 57 -11.29 -9.32 12.09
CA ARG A 57 -10.17 -8.51 11.58
C ARG A 57 -9.03 -8.28 12.57
N ASP A 58 -8.90 -9.13 13.59
CA ASP A 58 -7.76 -9.13 14.51
C ASP A 58 -6.49 -9.71 13.84
N TRP A 59 -5.72 -8.83 13.21
CA TRP A 59 -4.46 -9.18 12.54
C TRP A 59 -3.39 -9.78 13.47
N THR A 60 -3.52 -9.59 14.80
CA THR A 60 -2.57 -10.18 15.76
C THR A 60 -2.74 -11.70 15.88
N LYS A 61 -3.92 -12.23 15.51
CA LYS A 61 -4.17 -13.68 15.40
C LYS A 61 -3.75 -14.25 14.03
N CYS A 62 -3.61 -13.39 13.02
CA CYS A 62 -3.28 -13.77 11.65
C CYS A 62 -1.79 -13.59 11.28
N GLN A 63 -0.89 -13.51 12.26
CA GLN A 63 0.53 -13.22 12.04
C GLN A 63 1.23 -14.17 11.06
N THR A 64 0.81 -15.43 11.02
CA THR A 64 1.36 -16.42 10.08
C THR A 64 1.12 -15.98 8.64
N TYR A 65 -0.11 -15.61 8.28
CA TYR A 65 -0.48 -15.17 6.94
C TYR A 65 0.10 -13.80 6.60
N VAL A 66 0.18 -12.87 7.58
CA VAL A 66 0.86 -11.58 7.41
C VAL A 66 2.33 -11.78 6.99
N LYS A 67 3.04 -12.71 7.64
CA LYS A 67 4.44 -13.02 7.30
C LYS A 67 4.58 -13.67 5.93
N GLN A 68 3.65 -14.55 5.55
CA GLN A 68 3.63 -15.17 4.22
C GLN A 68 3.45 -14.12 3.12
N LEU A 69 2.42 -13.28 3.24
CA LEU A 69 2.16 -12.19 2.30
C LEU A 69 3.37 -11.23 2.21
N LYS A 70 3.98 -10.89 3.36
CA LYS A 70 5.20 -10.08 3.36
C LYS A 70 6.34 -10.76 2.59
N ALA A 71 6.58 -12.05 2.81
CA ALA A 71 7.65 -12.77 2.13
C ALA A 71 7.44 -12.82 0.61
N CYS A 72 6.20 -13.01 0.15
CA CYS A 72 5.87 -12.93 -1.27
C CYS A 72 6.15 -11.54 -1.85
N ASN A 73 5.65 -10.49 -1.19
CA ASN A 73 5.87 -9.11 -1.62
C ASN A 73 7.36 -8.74 -1.66
N ASP A 74 8.14 -9.11 -0.63
CA ASP A 74 9.58 -8.84 -0.60
C ASP A 74 10.31 -9.54 -1.76
N ARG A 75 9.90 -10.76 -2.13
CA ARG A 75 10.43 -11.46 -3.32
C ARG A 75 10.07 -10.73 -4.61
N LEU A 76 8.80 -10.34 -4.76
CA LEU A 76 8.32 -9.65 -5.96
C LEU A 76 9.02 -8.30 -6.14
N HIS A 77 9.19 -7.53 -5.07
CA HIS A 77 9.91 -6.25 -5.11
C HIS A 77 11.35 -6.42 -5.57
N LYS A 78 12.07 -7.44 -5.10
CA LYS A 78 13.43 -7.75 -5.57
C LYS A 78 13.47 -8.07 -7.06
N LEU A 79 12.52 -8.88 -7.55
CA LEU A 79 12.41 -9.21 -8.97
C LEU A 79 12.13 -7.95 -9.81
N GLN A 80 11.20 -7.11 -9.38
CA GLN A 80 10.88 -5.85 -10.06
C GLN A 80 12.08 -4.90 -10.09
N GLN A 81 12.83 -4.78 -8.99
CA GLN A 81 14.05 -3.97 -8.94
C GLN A 81 15.11 -4.51 -9.91
N ALA A 82 15.34 -5.82 -9.94
CA ALA A 82 16.28 -6.44 -10.88
C ALA A 82 15.86 -6.21 -12.34
N GLN A 83 14.57 -6.35 -12.65
CA GLN A 83 14.02 -6.06 -13.98
C GLN A 83 14.22 -4.59 -14.38
N ARG A 84 13.99 -3.65 -13.47
CA ARG A 84 14.23 -2.22 -13.73
C ARG A 84 15.69 -1.94 -14.04
N VAL A 85 16.61 -2.52 -13.27
CA VAL A 85 18.06 -2.39 -13.54
C VAL A 85 18.43 -3.00 -14.89
N ALA A 86 17.92 -4.19 -15.22
CA ALA A 86 18.16 -4.82 -16.50
C ALA A 86 17.62 -3.98 -17.67
N ALA A 87 16.41 -3.44 -17.54
CA ALA A 87 15.81 -2.57 -18.55
C ALA A 87 16.60 -1.27 -18.76
N MET A 88 17.17 -0.69 -17.70
CA MET A 88 18.05 0.49 -17.84
C MET A 88 19.32 0.15 -18.62
N ARG A 89 20.00 -0.95 -18.28
CA ARG A 89 21.21 -1.40 -18.99
C ARG A 89 20.93 -1.69 -20.47
N GLN A 90 19.82 -2.34 -20.77
CA GLN A 90 19.41 -2.60 -22.15
C GLN A 90 19.17 -1.32 -22.95
N ARG A 91 18.62 -0.27 -22.33
CA ARG A 91 18.43 1.03 -22.99
C ARG A 91 19.75 1.74 -23.27
N GLU A 92 20.71 1.66 -22.35
CA GLU A 92 22.06 2.20 -22.54
C GLU A 92 22.78 1.49 -23.70
N GLU A 93 22.74 0.16 -23.74
CA GLU A 93 23.36 -0.64 -24.81
C GLU A 93 22.70 -0.38 -26.19
N GLN A 94 21.37 -0.28 -26.23
CA GLN A 94 20.64 0.11 -27.45
C GLN A 94 21.00 1.52 -27.92
N ALA A 95 21.17 2.47 -26.98
CA ALA A 95 21.61 3.83 -27.30
C ALA A 95 23.04 3.85 -27.84
N ALA A 96 23.94 3.01 -27.30
CA ALA A 96 25.32 2.87 -27.76
C ALA A 96 25.42 2.15 -29.12
N SER A 97 24.48 1.28 -29.46
CA SER A 97 24.45 0.53 -30.73
C SER A 97 23.77 1.27 -31.89
N LYS A 98 23.17 2.44 -31.66
CA LYS A 98 22.49 3.22 -32.70
C LYS A 98 23.55 4.04 -33.48
N PRO A 99 23.71 3.82 -34.81
CA PRO A 99 24.71 4.49 -35.63
C PRO A 99 24.43 5.99 -35.85
#